data_AF-A0A8T5DUR8-F1
#
_entry.id   AF-A0A8T5DUR8-F1
#
_cell.length_a   1.000
_cell.length_b   1.000
_cell.length_c   1.000
_cell.angle_alpha   90.00
_cell.angle_beta   90.00
_cell.angle_gamma   90.00
#
_symmetry.space_group_name_H-M   'P 1'
#
loop_
_entity.id
_entity.type
_entity.pdbx_description
1 polymer ?
#
loop_
_entity_poly.entity_id
_entity_poly.type
_entity_poly.pdbx_seq_one_letter_code
_entity_poly.pdbx_strand_id
1 'polypeptide(L)'
;MTDWKAIGKEKQEKYEQKINDWNNTVMHYREGRLNFPGLVEISTDDWGVRVTLTSEHYDGPVTLSASWEIISVYNDGISAAYVNWALCEIES
;
A
#
# COMPACT_ATOMS: atom_id res chain seq x y z
N MET A 1 -5.25 26.47 8.56
CA MET A 1 -5.96 25.31 7.98
C MET A 1 -4.90 24.48 7.28
N THR A 2 -4.80 23.18 7.59
CA THR A 2 -3.81 22.32 6.94
C THR A 2 -4.16 22.14 5.47
N ASP A 3 -3.21 22.38 4.57
CA ASP A 3 -3.38 22.12 3.14
C ASP A 3 -3.07 20.65 2.84
N TRP A 4 -4.12 19.84 2.91
CA TRP A 4 -4.02 18.39 2.69
C TRP A 4 -3.56 18.04 1.28
N LYS A 5 -3.93 18.83 0.26
CA LYS A 5 -3.54 18.56 -1.13
C LYS A 5 -2.04 18.74 -1.34
N ALA A 6 -1.45 19.78 -0.73
CA ALA A 6 -0.01 19.99 -0.77
C ALA A 6 0.76 18.83 -0.13
N ILE A 7 0.27 18.32 1.02
CA ILE A 7 0.85 17.16 1.72
C ILE A 7 0.75 15.90 0.86
N GLY A 8 -0.39 15.66 0.22
CA GLY A 8 -0.58 14.53 -0.68
C GLY A 8 0.41 14.56 -1.83
N LYS A 9 0.53 15.71 -2.50
CA LYS A 9 1.46 15.88 -3.62
C LYS A 9 2.93 15.67 -3.22
N GLU A 10 3.37 16.21 -2.08
CA GLU A 10 4.73 16.00 -1.56
C GLU A 10 5.01 14.51 -1.31
N LYS A 11 4.04 13.79 -0.75
CA LYS A 11 4.16 12.34 -0.52
C LYS A 11 4.19 11.55 -1.82
N GLN A 12 3.36 11.90 -2.80
CA GLN A 12 3.40 11.29 -4.13
C GLN A 12 4.80 11.42 -4.74
N GLU A 13 5.30 12.65 -4.87
CA GLU A 13 6.62 12.94 -5.46
C GLU A 13 7.76 12.18 -4.74
N LYS A 14 7.62 11.99 -3.43
CA LYS A 14 8.63 11.31 -2.62
C LYS A 14 8.59 9.79 -2.70
N TYR A 15 7.40 9.18 -2.80
CA TYR A 15 7.22 7.75 -2.55
C TYR A 15 6.64 6.96 -3.71
N GLU A 16 6.06 7.60 -4.72
CA GLU A 16 5.38 6.91 -5.82
C GLU A 16 6.28 5.88 -6.51
N GLN A 17 7.53 6.25 -6.84
CA GLN A 17 8.47 5.32 -7.45
C GLN A 17 8.71 4.10 -6.56
N LYS A 18 9.00 4.32 -5.27
CA LYS A 18 9.26 3.23 -4.32
C LYS A 18 8.07 2.29 -4.19
N ILE A 19 6.85 2.84 -4.14
CA ILE A 19 5.63 2.06 -4.05
C ILE A 19 5.45 1.21 -5.32
N ASN A 20 5.72 1.79 -6.49
CA ASN A 20 5.65 1.10 -7.77
C ASN A 20 6.76 0.02 -7.92
N ASP A 21 7.89 0.13 -7.22
CA ASP A 21 8.94 -0.90 -7.22
C ASP A 21 8.47 -2.23 -6.57
N TRP A 22 7.45 -2.19 -5.70
CA TRP A 22 6.82 -3.40 -5.16
C TRP A 22 5.78 -4.03 -6.09
N ASN A 23 5.47 -3.41 -7.23
CA ASN A 23 4.50 -3.97 -8.16
C ASN A 23 4.94 -5.33 -8.70
N ASN A 24 4.04 -6.30 -8.73
CA ASN A 24 4.28 -7.70 -9.08
C ASN A 24 5.30 -8.41 -8.16
N THR A 25 5.43 -7.96 -6.91
CA THR A 25 6.20 -8.67 -5.88
C THR A 25 5.28 -9.39 -4.90
N VAL A 26 5.81 -10.37 -4.16
CA VAL A 26 5.08 -10.99 -3.06
C VAL A 26 5.34 -10.17 -1.80
N MET A 27 4.28 -9.68 -1.18
CA MET A 27 4.33 -8.96 0.08
C MET A 27 3.48 -9.66 1.14
N HIS A 28 3.82 -9.43 2.40
CA HIS A 28 3.08 -9.92 3.54
C HIS A 28 1.96 -8.94 3.92
N TYR A 29 0.72 -9.40 3.80
CA TYR A 29 -0.49 -8.65 4.14
C TYR A 29 -0.89 -8.84 5.59
N ARG A 30 -1.30 -7.74 6.23
CA ARG A 30 -1.89 -7.74 7.56
C ARG A 30 -3.10 -6.84 7.61
N GLU A 31 -4.23 -7.36 8.09
CA GLU A 31 -5.40 -6.57 8.47
C GLU A 31 -6.18 -7.27 9.61
N GLY A 32 -6.08 -6.74 10.83
CA GLY A 32 -6.72 -7.35 12.00
C GLY A 32 -6.23 -8.79 12.23
N ARG A 33 -7.08 -9.78 11.95
CA ARG A 33 -6.76 -11.21 12.07
C ARG A 33 -6.28 -11.84 10.76
N LEU A 34 -6.40 -11.13 9.64
CA LEU A 34 -5.86 -11.56 8.35
C LEU A 34 -4.36 -11.29 8.34
N ASN A 35 -3.59 -12.32 8.02
CA ASN A 35 -2.13 -12.28 8.05
C ASN A 35 -1.57 -13.37 7.10
N PHE A 36 -1.20 -12.99 5.88
CA PHE A 36 -0.77 -13.95 4.85
C PHE A 36 0.04 -13.28 3.74
N PRO A 37 0.92 -14.02 3.04
CA PRO A 37 1.62 -13.50 1.86
C PRO A 37 0.68 -13.46 0.64
N GLY A 38 0.93 -12.53 -0.28
CA GLY A 38 0.24 -12.47 -1.57
C GLY A 38 0.99 -11.65 -2.62
N LEU A 39 0.73 -11.95 -3.88
CA LEU A 39 1.23 -11.17 -5.01
C LEU A 39 0.47 -9.84 -5.07
N VAL A 40 1.20 -8.72 -5.10
CA VAL A 40 0.62 -7.39 -5.20
C VAL A 40 0.68 -6.84 -6.61
N GLU A 41 -0.43 -6.30 -7.08
CA GLU A 41 -0.54 -5.49 -8.29
C GLU A 41 -0.86 -4.06 -7.87
N ILE A 42 0.03 -3.13 -8.18
CA ILE A 42 -0.01 -1.75 -7.70
C ILE A 42 -0.28 -0.80 -8.87
N SER A 43 -1.16 0.17 -8.63
CA SER A 43 -1.40 1.32 -9.50
C SER A 43 -1.46 2.60 -8.67
N THR A 44 -0.95 3.68 -9.23
CA THR A 44 -0.87 5.01 -8.62
C THR A 44 -1.47 6.05 -9.55
N ASP A 45 -2.11 7.06 -8.97
CA ASP A 45 -2.67 8.20 -9.68
C ASP A 45 -2.61 9.48 -8.82
N ASP A 46 -3.16 10.59 -9.32
CA ASP A 46 -3.18 11.86 -8.61
C ASP A 46 -3.92 11.82 -7.25
N TRP A 47 -4.78 10.83 -7.03
CA TRP A 47 -5.49 10.66 -5.76
C TRP A 47 -4.67 9.82 -4.76
N GLY A 48 -4.05 8.74 -5.21
CA GLY A 48 -3.35 7.84 -4.29
C GLY A 48 -2.90 6.53 -4.89
N VAL A 49 -2.95 5.51 -4.05
CA VAL A 49 -2.48 4.15 -4.34
C VAL A 49 -3.65 3.20 -4.32
N ARG A 50 -3.68 2.28 -5.28
CA ARG A 50 -4.54 1.10 -5.28
C ARG A 50 -3.68 -0.14 -5.42
N VAL A 51 -3.93 -1.12 -4.55
CA VAL A 51 -3.27 -2.43 -4.57
C VAL A 51 -4.34 -3.50 -4.70
N THR A 52 -4.13 -4.44 -5.62
CA THR A 52 -4.85 -5.71 -5.65
C THR A 52 -3.89 -6.78 -5.18
N LEU A 53 -4.27 -7.53 -4.13
CA LEU A 53 -3.48 -8.63 -3.61
C LEU A 53 -4.18 -9.95 -3.90
N THR A 54 -3.47 -10.88 -4.51
CA THR A 54 -3.95 -12.25 -4.75
C THR A 54 -3.12 -13.24 -3.94
N SER A 55 -3.78 -14.16 -3.24
CA SER A 55 -3.13 -15.13 -2.36
C SER A 55 -3.81 -16.49 -2.44
N GLU A 56 -3.05 -17.57 -2.27
CA GLU A 56 -3.60 -18.93 -2.09
C GLU A 56 -4.21 -19.12 -0.69
N HIS A 57 -3.95 -18.20 0.26
CA HIS A 57 -4.42 -18.26 1.64
C HIS A 57 -5.76 -17.55 1.87
N TYR A 58 -6.34 -16.95 0.83
CA TYR A 58 -7.60 -16.20 0.92
C TYR A 58 -8.43 -16.41 -0.35
N ASP A 59 -9.71 -16.70 -0.18
CA ASP A 59 -10.62 -16.97 -1.29
C ASP A 59 -11.01 -15.66 -2.00
N GLY A 60 -10.12 -15.19 -2.88
CA GLY A 60 -10.32 -14.04 -3.76
C GLY A 60 -9.32 -12.90 -3.54
N PRO A 61 -9.28 -11.93 -4.48
CA PRO A 61 -8.39 -10.79 -4.37
C PRO A 61 -8.83 -9.84 -3.25
N VAL A 62 -7.85 -9.29 -2.53
CA VAL A 62 -8.03 -8.21 -1.57
C VAL A 62 -7.67 -6.89 -2.25
N THR A 63 -8.58 -5.93 -2.28
CA THR A 63 -8.31 -4.58 -2.80
C THR A 63 -8.06 -3.61 -1.66
N LEU A 64 -6.90 -2.97 -1.68
CA LEU A 64 -6.49 -1.94 -0.74
C LEU A 64 -6.38 -0.62 -1.49
N SER A 65 -6.71 0.48 -0.82
CA SER A 65 -6.47 1.81 -1.37
C SER A 65 -6.27 2.83 -0.27
N ALA A 66 -5.49 3.85 -0.58
CA ALA A 66 -5.29 4.99 0.30
C ALA A 66 -4.90 6.21 -0.52
N SER A 67 -5.41 7.37 -0.09
CA SER A 67 -4.98 8.64 -0.68
C SER A 67 -3.58 9.00 -0.20
N TRP A 68 -2.89 9.83 -0.97
CA TRP A 68 -1.53 10.26 -0.64
C TRP A 68 -1.44 10.91 0.73
N GLU A 69 -2.46 11.64 1.17
CA GLU A 69 -2.44 12.37 2.44
C GLU A 69 -2.32 11.43 3.66
N ILE A 70 -2.91 10.24 3.57
CA ILE A 70 -3.02 9.30 4.71
C ILE A 70 -2.11 8.08 4.58
N ILE A 71 -1.49 7.85 3.41
CA ILE A 71 -0.56 6.74 3.25
C ILE A 71 0.72 6.96 4.07
N SER A 72 1.22 5.88 4.65
CA SER A 72 2.48 5.82 5.39
C SER A 72 3.40 4.83 4.69
N VAL A 73 4.62 5.27 4.39
CA VAL A 73 5.60 4.49 3.63
C VAL A 73 6.83 4.32 4.51
N TYR A 74 7.21 3.07 4.76
CA TYR A 74 8.36 2.67 5.55
C TYR A 74 9.49 2.18 4.65
N ASN A 75 10.57 1.67 5.24
CA ASN A 75 11.69 1.13 4.47
C ASN A 75 11.31 -0.13 3.69
N ASP A 76 10.44 -0.94 4.27
CA ASP A 76 10.08 -2.29 3.86
C ASP A 76 8.58 -2.44 3.60
N GLY A 77 7.80 -1.37 3.54
CA GLY A 77 6.37 -1.53 3.39
C GLY A 77 5.53 -0.26 3.40
N ILE A 78 4.22 -0.47 3.33
CA ILE A 78 3.19 0.57 3.30
C ILE A 78 2.00 0.21 4.18
N SER A 79 1.40 1.26 4.73
CA SER A 79 0.12 1.22 5.42
C SER A 79 -0.63 2.52 5.18
N ALA A 80 -1.81 2.66 5.76
CA ALA A 80 -2.52 3.94 5.73
C ALA A 80 -3.19 4.23 7.07
N ALA A 81 -3.32 5.52 7.39
CA ALA A 81 -4.01 5.94 8.61
C ALA A 81 -5.52 5.62 8.53
N TYR A 82 -6.13 5.34 9.67
CA TYR A 82 -7.56 5.05 9.84
C TYR A 82 -8.08 3.77 9.17
N VAL A 83 -7.20 3.06 8.45
CA VAL A 83 -7.45 1.74 7.87
C VAL A 83 -6.42 0.77 8.44
N ASN A 84 -6.86 -0.41 8.86
CA ASN A 84 -6.01 -1.31 9.66
C ASN A 84 -5.16 -2.26 8.81
N TRP A 85 -4.85 -1.88 7.56
CA TRP A 85 -4.08 -2.71 6.65
C TRP A 85 -2.61 -2.28 6.57
N ALA A 86 -1.73 -3.26 6.40
CA ALA A 86 -0.31 -3.06 6.10
C ALA A 86 0.18 -4.12 5.11
N LEU A 87 1.12 -3.72 4.25
CA LEU A 87 1.91 -4.58 3.39
C LEU A 87 3.38 -4.38 3.74
N CYS A 88 4.10 -5.48 3.97
CA CYS A 88 5.54 -5.46 4.20
C CYS A 88 6.23 -6.43 3.23
N GLU A 89 7.42 -6.09 2.77
CA GLU A 89 8.32 -7.04 2.11
C GLU A 89 8.49 -8.28 2.98
N ILE A 90 8.61 -9.43 2.33
CA ILE A 90 9.03 -10.65 3.01
C ILE A 90 10.55 -10.61 3.02
N GLU A 91 11.15 -10.51 4.21
CA GLU A 91 12.62 -10.56 4.35
C GLU A 91 13.17 -11.75 3.55
N SER A 92 14.15 -11.46 2.67
CA SER A 92 14.87 -12.47 1.88
C SER A 92 15.79 -13.31 2.72
#